data_AF-A0A4S8LG72-F1
#
_entry.id   AF-A0A4S8LG72-F1
#
_cell.length_a   1.000
_cell.length_b   1.000
_cell.length_c   1.000
_cell.angle_alpha   90.00
_cell.angle_beta   90.00
_cell.angle_gamma   90.00
#
_symmetry.space_group_name_H-M   'P 1'
#
loop_
_entity.id
_entity.type
_entity.pdbx_description
1 polymer ?
#
loop_
_entity_poly.entity_id
_entity_poly.type
_entity_poly.pdbx_seq_one_letter_code
_entity_poly.pdbx_strand_id
1 'polypeptide(L)'
;FNVVLFGVAGCGKTSVLNMTAEHDLQTTTNKVDQVPFSFSSHDISPRTSDQKVINLRIWDTEGLNEGNTRSDSSRQTQKNMEKLVEDVNKNGGLHLLVLCIRASRITDIEARNYAKFKHDVCQDKVNIVVVVTGLESEELGVDQWWGENEKYFDRYGMKFHGHACIVATMGKMVNGVHKYKKEYEASRTRV
;
A
#
# COMPACT_ATOMS: atom_id res chain seq x y z
N PHE A 1 5.23 13.06 8.08
CA PHE A 1 4.63 11.82 8.60
C PHE A 1 5.32 10.62 7.97
N ASN A 2 5.60 9.57 8.73
CA ASN A 2 6.11 8.30 8.18
C ASN A 2 4.95 7.33 7.96
N VAL A 3 4.83 6.82 6.74
CA VAL A 3 3.79 5.89 6.33
C VAL A 3 4.45 4.65 5.77
N VAL A 4 4.07 3.46 6.25
CA VAL A 4 4.51 2.19 5.65
C VAL A 4 3.43 1.71 4.69
N LEU A 5 3.79 1.54 3.41
CA LEU A 5 2.93 1.01 2.35
C LEU A 5 3.33 -0.44 2.08
N PHE A 6 2.43 -1.38 2.36
CA PHE A 6 2.73 -2.81 2.30
C PHE A 6 1.62 -3.62 1.64
N GLY A 7 1.96 -4.82 1.17
CA GLY A 7 1.06 -5.71 0.44
C GLY A 7 1.81 -6.63 -0.53
N VAL A 8 1.13 -7.65 -1.05
CA VAL A 8 1.72 -8.67 -1.93
C VAL A 8 2.21 -8.09 -3.27
N ALA A 9 3.02 -8.85 -4.00
CA ALA A 9 3.44 -8.45 -5.34
C ALA A 9 2.22 -8.29 -6.28
N GLY A 10 2.19 -7.20 -7.05
CA GLY A 10 1.11 -6.94 -8.01
C GLY A 10 -0.22 -6.46 -7.42
N CYS A 11 -0.27 -6.10 -6.13
CA CYS A 11 -1.46 -5.49 -5.52
C CYS A 11 -1.66 -4.00 -5.83
N GLY A 12 -0.70 -3.35 -6.52
CA GLY A 12 -0.83 -1.94 -6.94
C GLY A 12 -0.13 -0.91 -6.05
N LYS A 13 0.75 -1.29 -5.12
CA LYS A 13 1.51 -0.34 -4.26
C LYS A 13 2.18 0.78 -5.03
N THR A 14 2.98 0.46 -6.04
CA THR A 14 3.67 1.47 -6.86
C THR A 14 2.68 2.39 -7.57
N SER A 15 1.52 1.89 -7.99
CA SER A 15 0.45 2.71 -8.57
C SER A 15 -0.15 3.67 -7.54
N VAL A 16 -0.37 3.21 -6.30
CA VAL A 16 -0.81 4.06 -5.18
C VAL A 16 0.24 5.14 -4.89
N LEU A 17 1.50 4.77 -4.70
CA LEU A 17 2.59 5.71 -4.46
C LEU A 17 2.67 6.81 -5.53
N ASN A 18 2.65 6.41 -6.80
CA ASN A 18 2.70 7.35 -7.92
C ASN A 18 1.47 8.26 -7.96
N MET A 19 0.29 7.74 -7.60
CA MET A 19 -0.94 8.53 -7.51
C MET A 19 -0.84 9.56 -6.38
N THR A 20 -0.36 9.16 -5.20
CA THR A 20 -0.19 10.04 -4.04
C THR A 20 0.88 11.11 -4.30
N ALA A 21 1.95 10.79 -5.02
CA ALA A 21 3.04 11.74 -5.24
C ALA A 21 2.67 12.93 -6.14
N GLU A 22 1.54 12.84 -6.86
CA GLU A 22 1.00 13.81 -7.81
C GLU A 22 1.90 14.19 -8.99
N HIS A 23 3.18 14.53 -8.77
CA HIS A 23 4.31 14.63 -9.72
C HIS A 23 5.70 14.68 -9.01
N ASP A 24 5.78 14.47 -7.70
CA ASP A 24 6.88 14.95 -6.84
C ASP A 24 7.71 13.82 -6.20
N LEU A 25 8.09 12.82 -7.00
CA LEU A 25 8.88 11.70 -6.51
C LEU A 25 10.37 12.07 -6.39
N GLN A 26 10.82 12.36 -5.16
CA GLN A 26 12.24 12.31 -4.80
C GLN A 26 12.56 10.92 -4.24
N THR A 27 13.14 10.08 -5.08
CA THR A 27 13.40 8.68 -4.76
C THR A 27 14.71 8.52 -4.00
N THR A 28 14.67 7.96 -2.78
CA THR A 28 15.86 7.45 -2.08
C THR A 28 15.77 5.94 -1.96
N THR A 29 16.52 5.21 -2.79
CA THR A 29 16.49 3.75 -2.79
C THR A 29 17.61 3.16 -1.95
N ASN A 30 17.25 2.45 -0.89
CA ASN A 30 18.13 1.44 -0.26
C ASN A 30 17.83 0.07 -0.90
N LYS A 31 18.10 -0.08 -2.20
CA LYS A 31 17.90 -1.36 -2.89
C LYS A 31 18.99 -2.34 -2.51
N VAL A 32 18.58 -3.50 -2.01
CA VAL A 32 19.42 -4.69 -1.92
C VAL A 32 18.82 -5.69 -2.88
N ASP A 33 19.46 -5.88 -4.04
CA ASP A 33 18.99 -6.81 -5.06
C ASP A 33 18.94 -8.25 -4.50
N GLN A 34 17.89 -9.00 -4.88
CA GLN A 34 17.70 -10.45 -4.66
C GLN A 34 17.28 -10.95 -3.26
N VAL A 35 16.56 -10.16 -2.46
CA VAL A 35 16.07 -10.60 -1.14
C VAL A 35 14.53 -10.75 -1.12
N PRO A 36 13.97 -11.79 -0.45
CA PRO A 36 12.51 -12.03 -0.39
C PRO A 36 11.65 -10.90 0.21
N PHE A 37 12.25 -9.91 0.86
CA PHE A 37 11.60 -8.70 1.35
C PHE A 37 12.61 -7.56 1.32
N SER A 38 12.29 -6.44 0.68
CA SER A 38 13.09 -5.21 0.70
C SER A 38 12.16 -4.01 0.85
N PHE A 39 12.71 -2.84 1.14
CA PHE A 39 11.93 -1.61 1.25
C PHE A 39 12.74 -0.42 0.72
N SER A 40 12.01 0.61 0.30
CA SER A 40 12.56 1.89 -0.15
C SER A 40 11.78 3.05 0.48
N SER A 41 12.41 4.20 0.64
CA SER A 41 11.75 5.39 1.18
C SER A 41 11.64 6.48 0.13
N HIS A 42 10.46 7.10 0.05
CA HIS A 42 10.16 8.18 -0.88
C HIS A 42 9.64 9.36 -0.09
N ASP A 43 10.31 10.50 -0.23
CA ASP A 43 9.82 11.75 0.33
C ASP A 43 8.95 12.44 -0.72
N ILE A 44 7.68 12.67 -0.38
CA ILE A 44 6.71 13.32 -1.25
C ILE A 44 6.00 14.43 -0.49
N SER A 45 5.55 15.45 -1.23
CA SER A 45 4.89 16.62 -0.67
C SER A 45 3.52 16.90 -1.32
N PRO A 46 2.56 15.96 -1.26
CA PRO A 46 1.27 16.15 -1.90
C PRO A 46 0.47 17.30 -1.30
N ARG A 47 -0.48 17.81 -2.10
CA ARG A 47 -1.46 18.79 -1.63
C ARG A 47 -2.74 18.09 -1.20
N THR A 48 -3.22 18.42 -0.02
CA THR A 48 -4.53 18.02 0.47
C THR A 48 -5.65 18.77 -0.27
N SER A 49 -6.89 18.32 -0.11
CA SER A 49 -8.07 18.96 -0.68
C SER A 49 -8.23 20.44 -0.26
N ASP A 50 -7.80 20.80 0.97
CA ASP A 50 -7.74 22.18 1.48
C ASP A 50 -6.46 22.95 1.07
N GLN A 51 -5.75 22.48 0.05
CA GLN A 51 -4.57 23.10 -0.56
C GLN A 51 -3.33 23.18 0.35
N LYS A 52 -3.30 22.43 1.46
CA LYS A 52 -2.13 22.35 2.34
C LYS A 52 -1.14 21.33 1.80
N VAL A 53 0.14 21.67 1.86
CA VAL A 53 1.22 20.73 1.54
C VAL A 53 1.52 19.88 2.78
N ILE A 54 1.56 18.56 2.61
CA ILE A 54 1.94 17.64 3.68
C ILE A 54 3.22 16.91 3.30
N ASN A 55 4.20 16.87 4.21
CA ASN A 55 5.44 16.14 3.97
C ASN A 55 5.28 14.69 4.44
N LEU A 56 5.33 13.75 3.51
CA LEU A 56 5.22 12.33 3.77
C LEU A 56 6.52 11.63 3.40
N ARG A 57 6.98 10.73 4.28
CA ARG A 57 7.95 9.71 3.94
C ARG A 57 7.22 8.38 3.81
N ILE A 58 7.13 7.87 2.60
CA ILE A 58 6.50 6.57 2.32
C ILE A 58 7.58 5.50 2.25
N TRP A 59 7.49 4.54 3.17
CA TRP A 59 8.29 3.33 3.20
C TRP A 59 7.56 2.25 2.39
N ASP A 60 7.87 2.16 1.09
CA ASP A 60 7.30 1.19 0.17
C ASP A 60 8.03 -0.15 0.29
N THR A 61 7.29 -1.21 0.58
CA THR A 61 7.85 -2.57 0.67
C THR A 61 7.76 -3.28 -0.68
N GLU A 62 8.84 -3.88 -1.16
CA GLU A 62 8.80 -4.75 -2.32
C GLU A 62 8.56 -6.21 -1.87
N GLY A 63 7.54 -6.84 -2.48
CA GLY A 63 7.42 -8.30 -2.53
C GLY A 63 7.18 -9.03 -1.20
N LEU A 64 6.05 -8.80 -0.52
CA LEU A 64 5.57 -9.71 0.53
C LEU A 64 5.03 -11.03 -0.06
N ASN A 65 5.91 -11.83 -0.68
CA ASN A 65 5.57 -13.16 -1.16
C ASN A 65 6.03 -14.20 -0.14
N GLU A 66 5.07 -14.80 0.57
CA GLU A 66 5.27 -15.88 1.53
C GLU A 66 5.62 -17.24 0.87
N GLY A 67 6.29 -17.22 -0.28
CA GLY A 67 6.52 -18.42 -1.09
C GLY A 67 7.82 -19.17 -0.83
N ASN A 68 8.78 -18.60 -0.08
CA ASN A 68 10.06 -19.27 0.14
C ASN A 68 10.15 -19.86 1.55
N THR A 69 9.85 -21.15 1.64
CA THR A 69 10.02 -22.04 2.80
C THR A 69 11.49 -22.40 3.09
N ARG A 70 12.45 -21.57 2.67
CA ARG A 70 13.88 -21.78 2.96
C ARG A 70 14.26 -21.01 4.23
N SER A 71 14.86 -21.68 5.21
CA SER A 71 15.26 -21.10 6.51
C SER A 71 16.09 -19.81 6.42
N ASP A 72 16.91 -19.68 5.38
CA ASP A 72 17.77 -18.51 5.20
C ASP A 72 16.97 -17.29 4.71
N SER A 73 15.91 -17.54 3.94
CA SER A 73 15.01 -16.48 3.44
C SER A 73 14.15 -15.87 4.55
N SER A 74 13.70 -16.67 5.52
CA SER A 74 12.91 -16.16 6.65
C SER A 74 13.75 -15.31 7.61
N ARG A 75 14.99 -15.70 7.90
CA ARG A 75 15.90 -14.92 8.75
C ARG A 75 16.26 -13.58 8.13
N GLN A 76 16.51 -13.54 6.81
CA GLN A 76 16.80 -12.28 6.14
C GLN A 76 15.58 -11.37 6.05
N THR A 77 14.39 -11.94 5.80
CA THR A 77 13.12 -11.18 5.87
C THR A 77 12.92 -10.56 7.24
N GLN A 78 13.16 -11.32 8.31
CA GLN A 78 13.08 -10.82 9.69
C GLN A 78 14.06 -9.66 9.94
N LYS A 79 15.34 -9.82 9.57
CA LYS A 79 16.35 -8.75 9.67
C LYS A 79 15.96 -7.49 8.91
N ASN A 80 15.43 -7.65 7.70
CA ASN A 80 15.01 -6.51 6.89
C ASN A 80 13.78 -5.81 7.48
N MET A 81 12.89 -6.54 8.15
CA MET A 81 11.77 -5.93 8.85
C MET A 81 12.19 -5.22 10.14
N GLU A 82 13.13 -5.79 10.90
CA GLU A 82 13.78 -5.10 12.03
C GLU A 82 14.45 -3.81 11.57
N LYS A 83 15.17 -3.86 10.44
CA LYS A 83 15.78 -2.68 9.84
C LYS A 83 14.75 -1.63 9.40
N LEU A 84 13.62 -2.05 8.82
CA LEU A 84 12.52 -1.14 8.48
C LEU A 84 12.03 -0.42 9.75
N VAL A 85 11.77 -1.14 10.83
CA VAL A 85 11.32 -0.56 12.10
C VAL A 85 12.36 0.40 12.67
N GLU A 86 13.64 0.02 12.65
CA GLU A 86 14.75 0.87 13.09
C GLU A 86 14.83 2.17 12.29
N ASP A 87 14.80 2.08 10.95
CA ASP A 87 14.90 3.23 10.06
C ASP A 87 13.66 4.14 10.18
N VAL A 88 12.46 3.58 10.32
CA VAL A 88 11.24 4.37 10.60
C VAL A 88 11.35 5.11 11.93
N ASN A 89 11.83 4.45 12.98
CA ASN A 89 11.98 5.06 14.31
C ASN A 89 13.03 6.18 14.32
N LYS A 90 14.17 5.98 13.64
CA LYS A 90 15.20 7.03 13.46
C LYS A 90 14.66 8.27 12.75
N ASN A 91 13.62 8.13 11.95
CA ASN A 91 13.00 9.22 11.20
C ASN A 91 11.71 9.77 11.86
N GLY A 92 11.57 9.60 13.17
CA GLY A 92 10.45 10.19 13.94
C GLY A 92 9.26 9.25 14.15
N GLY A 93 9.43 7.95 13.92
CA GLY A 93 8.43 6.93 14.25
C GLY A 93 7.31 6.77 13.22
N LEU A 94 6.60 5.65 13.31
CA LEU A 94 5.51 5.28 12.41
C LEU A 94 4.23 6.06 12.74
N HIS A 95 3.58 6.63 11.72
CA HIS A 95 2.34 7.39 11.89
C HIS A 95 1.10 6.70 11.29
N LEU A 96 1.30 5.90 10.24
CA LEU A 96 0.22 5.19 9.55
C LEU A 96 0.75 3.92 8.88
N LEU A 97 -0.03 2.86 8.93
CA LEU A 97 0.23 1.64 8.18
C LEU A 97 -0.85 1.48 7.09
N VAL A 98 -0.44 1.36 5.83
CA VAL A 98 -1.33 1.31 4.66
C VAL A 98 -1.18 -0.04 3.98
N LEU A 99 -2.21 -0.87 4.08
CA LEU A 99 -2.29 -2.15 3.37
C LEU A 99 -2.87 -1.92 1.97
N CYS A 100 -2.09 -2.21 0.94
CA CYS A 100 -2.55 -2.20 -0.44
C CYS A 100 -2.98 -3.63 -0.85
N ILE A 101 -4.24 -3.78 -1.23
CA ILE A 101 -4.84 -5.04 -1.68
C ILE A 101 -5.46 -4.83 -3.06
N ARG A 102 -5.37 -5.84 -3.91
CA ARG A 102 -6.16 -5.88 -5.15
C ARG A 102 -7.50 -6.52 -4.85
N ALA A 103 -8.61 -5.92 -5.27
CA ALA A 103 -9.97 -6.37 -4.99
C ALA A 103 -10.20 -7.87 -5.24
N SER A 104 -9.62 -8.41 -6.31
CA SER A 104 -9.72 -9.83 -6.66
C SER A 104 -8.85 -10.78 -5.81
N ARG A 105 -8.11 -10.26 -4.83
CA ARG A 105 -7.11 -10.99 -4.03
C ARG A 105 -7.23 -10.66 -2.55
N ILE A 106 -8.38 -10.98 -1.96
CA ILE A 106 -8.55 -11.00 -0.50
C ILE A 106 -8.34 -12.47 -0.06
N THR A 107 -7.10 -12.85 0.23
CA THR A 107 -6.76 -14.24 0.56
C THR A 107 -6.10 -14.36 1.94
N ASP A 108 -5.84 -15.59 2.37
CA ASP A 108 -5.07 -15.87 3.59
C ASP A 108 -3.68 -15.23 3.58
N ILE A 109 -3.07 -15.02 2.40
CA ILE A 109 -1.75 -14.39 2.28
C ILE A 109 -1.82 -12.92 2.71
N GLU A 110 -2.84 -12.18 2.27
CA GLU A 110 -3.06 -10.81 2.70
C GLU A 110 -3.35 -10.73 4.20
N ALA A 111 -4.14 -11.67 4.73
CA ALA A 111 -4.47 -11.74 6.17
C ALA A 111 -3.23 -12.00 7.04
N ARG A 112 -2.36 -12.94 6.64
CA ARG A 112 -1.10 -13.22 7.34
C ARG A 112 -0.15 -12.02 7.29
N ASN A 113 -0.02 -11.37 6.15
CA ASN A 113 0.76 -10.14 6.02
C ASN A 113 0.21 -9.01 6.90
N TYR A 114 -1.12 -8.82 6.94
CA TYR A 114 -1.77 -7.87 7.83
C TYR A 114 -1.40 -8.14 9.30
N ALA A 115 -1.57 -9.37 9.76
CA ALA A 115 -1.26 -9.76 11.13
C ALA A 115 0.23 -9.57 11.45
N LYS A 116 1.11 -9.93 10.51
CA LYS A 116 2.56 -9.79 10.66
C LYS A 116 2.98 -8.32 10.82
N PHE A 117 2.52 -7.42 9.95
CA PHE A 117 2.88 -6.00 10.06
C PHE A 117 2.25 -5.34 11.29
N LYS A 118 1.02 -5.72 11.64
CA LYS A 118 0.35 -5.24 12.84
C LYS A 118 1.15 -5.56 14.11
N HIS A 119 1.68 -6.78 14.21
CA HIS A 119 2.48 -7.22 15.34
C HIS A 119 3.93 -6.68 15.27
N ASP A 120 4.63 -6.95 14.17
CA ASP A 120 6.08 -6.76 14.09
C ASP A 120 6.50 -5.31 13.78
N VAL A 121 5.64 -4.52 13.13
CA VAL A 121 5.98 -3.16 12.68
C VAL A 121 5.33 -2.09 13.55
N CYS A 122 4.03 -2.20 13.86
CA CYS A 122 3.34 -1.19 14.67
C CYS A 122 3.03 -1.59 16.13
N GLN A 123 3.20 -2.86 16.50
CA GLN A 123 2.90 -3.38 17.84
C GLN A 123 1.49 -2.98 18.34
N ASP A 124 0.50 -3.01 17.46
CA ASP A 124 -0.89 -2.60 17.73
C ASP A 124 -1.09 -1.11 18.11
N LYS A 125 -0.08 -0.25 17.97
CA LYS A 125 -0.13 1.16 18.42
C LYS A 125 -0.48 2.17 17.33
N VAL A 126 -0.51 1.75 16.06
CA VAL A 126 -0.72 2.66 14.92
C VAL A 126 -1.94 2.23 14.13
N ASN A 127 -2.71 3.22 13.68
CA ASN A 127 -3.86 3.01 12.81
C ASN A 127 -3.43 2.30 11.52
N ILE A 128 -4.21 1.29 11.15
CA ILE A 128 -4.07 0.56 9.89
C ILE A 128 -5.24 0.94 8.99
N VAL A 129 -4.95 1.34 7.76
CA VAL A 129 -5.94 1.61 6.71
C VAL A 129 -5.69 0.71 5.51
N VAL A 130 -6.71 0.53 4.66
CA VAL A 130 -6.59 -0.29 3.45
C VAL A 130 -6.86 0.53 2.20
N VAL A 131 -6.03 0.34 1.18
CA VAL A 131 -6.28 0.84 -0.17
C VAL A 131 -6.58 -0.36 -1.06
N VAL A 132 -7.77 -0.38 -1.64
CA VAL A 132 -8.24 -1.43 -2.55
C VAL A 132 -8.11 -0.95 -3.99
N THR A 133 -7.29 -1.66 -4.77
CA THR A 133 -7.03 -1.39 -6.20
C THR A 133 -7.67 -2.47 -7.09
N GLY A 134 -7.56 -2.33 -8.41
CA GLY A 134 -8.03 -3.36 -9.33
C GLY A 134 -9.54 -3.32 -9.58
N LEU A 135 -10.17 -2.16 -9.37
CA LEU A 135 -11.61 -1.92 -9.50
C LEU A 135 -11.99 -1.31 -10.86
N GLU A 136 -11.10 -1.37 -11.85
CA GLU A 136 -11.30 -0.71 -13.16
C GLU A 136 -12.40 -1.36 -14.00
N SER A 137 -12.80 -2.58 -13.63
CA SER A 137 -13.87 -3.33 -14.28
C SER A 137 -15.09 -3.50 -13.37
N GLU A 138 -15.16 -2.78 -12.26
CA GLU A 138 -16.28 -2.89 -11.30
C GLU A 138 -17.52 -2.16 -11.83
N GLU A 139 -18.58 -2.90 -12.14
CA GLU A 139 -19.77 -2.37 -12.83
C GLU A 139 -20.64 -1.49 -11.91
N LEU A 140 -20.71 -1.83 -10.63
CA LEU A 140 -21.47 -1.09 -9.62
C LEU A 140 -20.73 0.17 -9.13
N GLY A 141 -19.49 0.35 -9.59
CA GLY A 141 -18.64 1.48 -9.26
C GLY A 141 -17.86 1.30 -7.96
N VAL A 142 -16.80 2.09 -7.86
CA VAL A 142 -15.77 2.00 -6.82
C VAL A 142 -16.32 2.23 -5.40
N ASP A 143 -17.39 3.01 -5.25
CA ASP A 143 -18.01 3.36 -3.96
C ASP A 143 -18.80 2.22 -3.33
N GLN A 144 -19.43 1.37 -4.15
CA GLN A 144 -20.30 0.31 -3.65
C GLN A 144 -19.50 -0.92 -3.21
N TRP A 145 -18.33 -1.11 -3.82
CA TRP A 145 -17.51 -2.31 -3.61
C TRP A 145 -17.20 -2.58 -2.14
N TRP A 146 -16.87 -1.55 -1.35
CA TRP A 146 -16.54 -1.74 0.06
C TRP A 146 -17.72 -2.34 0.85
N GLY A 147 -18.92 -1.78 0.73
CA GLY A 147 -20.10 -2.24 1.48
C GLY A 147 -20.48 -3.70 1.17
N GLU A 148 -20.20 -4.16 -0.05
CA GLU A 148 -20.45 -5.56 -0.43
C GLU A 148 -19.37 -6.53 0.08
N ASN A 149 -18.14 -6.03 0.25
CA ASN A 149 -16.96 -6.87 0.46
C ASN A 149 -16.31 -6.74 1.85
N GLU A 150 -16.69 -5.76 2.69
CA GLU A 150 -16.07 -5.55 4.01
C GLU A 150 -16.14 -6.81 4.91
N LYS A 151 -17.24 -7.56 4.81
CA LYS A 151 -17.45 -8.84 5.52
C LYS A 151 -16.40 -9.91 5.19
N TYR A 152 -15.69 -9.82 4.06
CA TYR A 152 -14.59 -10.74 3.76
C TYR A 152 -13.36 -10.39 4.60
N PHE A 153 -13.04 -9.11 4.76
CA PHE A 153 -11.94 -8.67 5.62
C PHE A 153 -12.20 -9.06 7.08
N ASP A 154 -13.44 -8.90 7.53
CA ASP A 154 -13.86 -9.31 8.87
C ASP A 154 -13.67 -10.81 9.13
N ARG A 155 -13.99 -11.66 8.15
CA ARG A 155 -13.78 -13.11 8.24
C ARG A 155 -12.30 -13.48 8.35
N TYR A 156 -11.42 -12.69 7.74
CA TYR A 156 -9.97 -12.83 7.86
C TYR A 156 -9.39 -12.14 9.10
N GLY A 157 -10.21 -11.55 9.97
CA GLY A 157 -9.76 -10.84 11.17
C GLY A 157 -9.04 -9.52 10.87
N MET A 158 -9.18 -8.99 9.65
CA MET A 158 -8.58 -7.72 9.25
C MET A 158 -9.52 -6.57 9.62
N LYS A 159 -9.03 -5.65 10.46
CA LYS A 159 -9.76 -4.46 10.91
C LYS A 159 -9.02 -3.19 10.53
N PHE A 160 -9.73 -2.22 9.97
CA PHE A 160 -9.15 -0.98 9.46
C PHE A 160 -9.84 0.24 10.05
N HIS A 161 -9.06 1.30 10.26
CA HIS A 161 -9.53 2.61 10.73
C HIS A 161 -10.06 3.47 9.58
N GLY A 162 -9.85 3.04 8.35
CA GLY A 162 -10.24 3.73 7.13
C GLY A 162 -9.96 2.86 5.92
N HIS A 163 -10.66 3.14 4.82
CA HIS A 163 -10.50 2.44 3.57
C HIS A 163 -10.59 3.42 2.40
N ALA A 164 -9.89 3.12 1.31
CA ALA A 164 -10.03 3.80 0.04
C ALA A 164 -10.16 2.76 -1.07
N CYS A 165 -11.27 2.76 -1.78
CA CYS A 165 -11.44 1.99 -3.00
C CYS A 165 -11.09 2.89 -4.19
N ILE A 166 -10.22 2.42 -5.10
CA ILE A 166 -9.68 3.22 -6.19
C ILE A 166 -9.48 2.48 -7.51
N VAL A 167 -9.44 3.26 -8.58
CA VAL A 167 -8.90 2.90 -9.90
C VAL A 167 -7.49 3.48 -10.03
N ALA A 168 -6.48 2.63 -9.85
CA ALA A 168 -5.07 3.04 -9.77
C ALA A 168 -4.35 3.08 -11.13
N THR A 169 -5.07 2.97 -12.25
CA THR A 169 -4.53 3.02 -13.61
C THR A 169 -5.43 3.80 -14.54
N MET A 170 -4.84 4.58 -15.45
CA MET A 170 -5.58 5.23 -16.54
C MET A 170 -6.00 4.23 -17.64
N GLY A 171 -5.51 2.99 -17.58
CA GLY A 171 -5.73 1.98 -18.60
C GLY A 171 -5.00 2.28 -19.92
N LYS A 172 -5.22 1.42 -20.92
CA LYS A 172 -4.67 1.60 -22.26
C LYS A 172 -5.21 2.88 -22.90
N MET A 173 -4.34 3.55 -23.64
CA MET A 173 -4.73 4.65 -24.52
C MET A 173 -5.33 4.06 -25.80
N VAL A 174 -6.56 4.45 -26.12
CA VAL A 174 -7.29 4.06 -27.34
C VAL A 174 -7.79 5.34 -27.98
N ASN A 175 -7.41 5.58 -29.24
CA ASN A 175 -7.79 6.79 -29.99
C ASN A 175 -7.49 8.11 -29.25
N GLY A 176 -6.33 8.18 -28.58
CA GLY A 176 -5.92 9.38 -27.82
C GLY A 176 -6.62 9.57 -26.47
N VAL A 177 -7.50 8.64 -26.07
CA VAL A 177 -8.20 8.68 -24.78
C VAL A 177 -7.80 7.49 -23.93
N HIS A 178 -7.45 7.74 -22.68
CA HIS A 178 -7.20 6.69 -21.70
C HIS A 178 -8.53 6.09 -21.22
N LYS A 179 -8.65 4.76 -21.30
CA LYS A 179 -9.90 4.03 -21.01
C LYS A 179 -10.51 4.36 -19.64
N TYR A 180 -9.67 4.53 -18.62
CA TYR A 180 -10.09 4.71 -17.22
C TYR A 180 -9.69 6.08 -16.65
N LYS A 181 -9.50 7.08 -17.52
CA LYS A 181 -9.00 8.40 -17.10
C LYS A 181 -9.89 9.05 -16.05
N LYS A 182 -11.21 9.02 -16.26
CA LYS A 182 -12.19 9.67 -15.39
C LYS A 182 -12.20 9.02 -13.99
N GLU A 183 -12.19 7.70 -13.94
CA GLU A 183 -12.17 6.92 -12.71
C GLU A 183 -10.86 7.10 -11.95
N TYR A 184 -9.74 7.15 -12.69
CA TYR A 184 -8.42 7.45 -12.13
C TYR A 184 -8.37 8.84 -11.50
N GLU A 185 -8.84 9.88 -12.20
CA GLU A 185 -8.88 11.26 -11.69
C GLU A 185 -9.80 11.40 -10.46
N ALA A 186 -10.96 10.74 -10.46
CA ALA A 186 -11.84 10.71 -9.30
C ALA A 186 -11.17 10.02 -8.09
N SER A 187 -10.41 8.95 -8.35
CA SER A 187 -9.70 8.18 -7.32
C SER A 187 -8.58 8.97 -6.64
N ARG A 188 -7.95 9.93 -7.34
CA ARG A 188 -6.90 10.79 -6.75
C ARG A 188 -7.35 11.57 -5.53
N THR A 189 -8.64 11.90 -5.45
CA THR A 189 -9.18 12.65 -4.31
C THR A 189 -9.41 11.79 -3.06
N ARG A 190 -9.18 10.48 -3.16
CA ARG A 190 -9.48 9.46 -2.13
C ARG A 190 -8.23 8.88 -1.47
N VAL A 191 -7.05 9.15 -2.03
CA VAL A 191 -5.75 8.55 -1.65
C VAL A 191 -4.88 9.56 -0.93
#